data_AF-A0A1I6K0B7-F1
#
_entry.id   AF-A0A1I6K0B7-F1
#
_cell.length_a   1.000
_cell.length_b   1.000
_cell.length_c   1.000
_cell.angle_alpha   90.00
_cell.angle_beta   90.00
_cell.angle_gamma   90.00
#
_symmetry.space_group_name_H-M   'P 1'
#
loop_
_entity.id
_entity.type
_entity.pdbx_description
1 polymer ?
#
loop_
_entity_poly.entity_id
_entity_poly.type
_entity_poly.pdbx_seq_one_letter_code
_entity_poly.pdbx_strand_id
1 'polypeptide(L)'
;MVGDESAGAQGPFILYGRVDAIQGWPFAKHFRLVRFLLVCIAGFGGAALMWFWLRVPLLWPGLSFICLSGVALLVGLANIPAQTKASTAERAKGYTTSTRGFVEYAEVDPKSGRVIRIPGEPLLEDDERDRRLEIISELAID
;
A
#
# COMPACT_ATOMS: atom_id res chain seq x y z
N MET A 1 -11.88 37.69 4.85
CA MET A 1 -10.56 37.24 4.37
C MET A 1 -10.66 35.74 4.18
N VAL A 2 -11.03 35.35 2.96
CA VAL A 2 -11.11 33.95 2.54
C VAL A 2 -9.67 33.57 2.21
N GLY A 3 -9.09 32.71 3.03
CA GLY A 3 -7.74 32.20 2.83
C GLY A 3 -7.74 31.30 1.61
N ASP A 4 -7.19 31.82 0.52
CA ASP A 4 -6.73 31.05 -0.64
C ASP A 4 -5.58 30.14 -0.17
N GLU A 5 -5.89 28.90 0.18
CA GLU A 5 -4.91 27.82 0.38
C GLU A 5 -5.16 26.66 -0.59
N SER A 6 -5.53 26.98 -1.83
CA SER A 6 -5.59 26.02 -2.95
C SER A 6 -4.25 25.90 -3.71
N ALA A 7 -3.17 26.50 -3.20
CA ALA A 7 -1.85 26.49 -3.83
C ALA A 7 -0.92 25.44 -3.17
N GLY A 8 -1.19 24.17 -3.43
CA GLY A 8 -0.38 23.06 -2.92
C GLY A 8 0.08 22.10 -4.01
N ALA A 9 1.06 22.53 -4.82
CA ALA A 9 1.95 21.68 -5.62
C ALA A 9 1.34 20.82 -6.75
N GLN A 10 0.52 21.41 -7.62
CA GLN A 10 0.34 20.90 -9.00
C GLN A 10 1.42 21.52 -9.90
N GLY A 11 2.69 21.15 -9.68
CA GLY A 11 3.67 21.30 -10.77
C GLY A 11 3.22 20.44 -11.97
N PRO A 12 3.66 20.74 -13.20
CA PRO A 12 3.34 19.88 -14.33
C PRO A 12 4.07 18.55 -14.12
N PHE A 13 3.37 17.56 -13.56
CA PHE A 13 3.85 16.19 -13.54
C PHE A 13 3.92 15.72 -14.99
N ILE A 14 5.12 15.62 -15.52
CA ILE A 14 5.37 15.06 -16.84
C ILE A 14 5.44 13.54 -16.66
N LEU A 15 4.83 12.80 -17.56
CA LEU A 15 4.98 11.34 -17.61
C LEU A 15 6.48 10.99 -17.64
N TYR A 16 6.91 10.07 -16.79
CA TYR A 16 8.33 9.69 -16.59
C TYR A 16 9.24 10.76 -15.98
N GLY A 17 8.69 11.93 -15.61
CA GLY A 17 9.39 12.95 -14.83
C GLY A 17 9.80 12.41 -13.46
N ARG A 18 10.93 12.90 -12.94
CA ARG A 18 11.44 12.52 -11.62
C ARG A 18 10.80 13.40 -10.55
N VAL A 19 10.34 12.77 -9.48
CA VAL A 19 9.81 13.44 -8.28
C VAL A 19 10.68 13.01 -7.11
N ASP A 20 11.01 13.95 -6.23
CA ASP A 20 11.65 13.65 -4.94
C ASP A 20 10.66 12.94 -4.02
N ALA A 21 10.44 11.66 -4.32
CA ALA A 21 9.65 10.77 -3.50
C ALA A 21 10.26 10.75 -2.09
N ILE A 22 9.41 10.87 -1.07
CA ILE A 22 9.82 10.81 0.34
C ILE A 22 10.68 9.56 0.53
N GLN A 23 11.94 9.77 0.93
CA GLN A 23 12.78 8.68 1.44
C GLN A 23 12.13 8.13 2.70
N GLY A 24 11.44 7.01 2.53
CA GLY A 24 10.65 6.36 3.57
C GLY A 24 10.08 5.06 3.06
N TRP A 25 9.39 4.32 3.93
CA TRP A 25 8.67 3.14 3.49
C TRP A 25 7.40 3.57 2.71
N PRO A 26 7.31 3.31 1.40
CA PRO A 26 6.16 3.70 0.59
C PRO A 26 4.89 3.05 1.11
N PHE A 27 3.75 3.74 0.93
CA PHE A 27 2.44 3.23 1.32
C PHE A 27 2.19 1.82 0.77
N ALA A 28 2.57 1.58 -0.49
CA ALA A 28 2.43 0.28 -1.14
C ALA A 28 3.21 -0.88 -0.47
N LYS A 29 4.32 -0.59 0.25
CA LYS A 29 5.05 -1.63 1.00
C LYS A 29 4.36 -1.95 2.32
N HIS A 30 3.88 -0.94 3.05
CA HIS A 30 3.08 -1.14 4.27
C HIS A 30 1.84 -1.99 3.99
N PHE A 31 1.11 -1.65 2.93
CA PHE A 31 -0.09 -2.39 2.55
C PHE A 31 0.20 -3.85 2.18
N ARG A 32 1.30 -4.12 1.45
CA ARG A 32 1.74 -5.48 1.10
C ARG A 32 2.14 -6.29 2.33
N LEU A 33 2.92 -5.71 3.24
CA LEU A 33 3.35 -6.40 4.46
C LEU A 33 2.16 -6.79 5.33
N VAL A 34 1.20 -5.86 5.53
CA VAL A 34 0.01 -6.13 6.34
C VAL A 34 -0.85 -7.23 5.70
N ARG A 35 -1.06 -7.20 4.38
CA ARG A 35 -1.76 -8.30 3.68
C ARG A 35 -1.05 -9.63 3.85
N PHE A 36 0.27 -9.66 3.71
CA PHE A 36 1.07 -10.88 3.90
C PHE A 36 0.92 -11.44 5.31
N LEU A 37 1.01 -10.60 6.34
CA LEU A 37 0.83 -11.00 7.74
C LEU A 37 -0.58 -11.55 7.98
N LEU A 38 -1.62 -10.88 7.49
CA LEU A 38 -3.01 -11.37 7.61
C LEU A 38 -3.20 -12.74 6.96
N VAL A 39 -2.63 -12.95 5.76
CA VAL A 39 -2.70 -14.25 5.07
C VAL A 39 -1.95 -15.33 5.85
N CYS A 40 -0.77 -15.03 6.38
CA CYS A 40 -0.02 -15.98 7.21
C CYS A 40 -0.81 -16.36 8.47
N ILE A 41 -1.38 -15.38 9.17
CA ILE A 41 -2.13 -15.65 10.41
C ILE A 41 -3.42 -16.43 10.10
N ALA A 42 -4.13 -16.11 9.01
CA ALA A 42 -5.30 -16.88 8.60
C ALA A 42 -4.94 -18.32 8.20
N GLY A 43 -3.85 -18.51 7.44
CA GLY A 43 -3.37 -19.82 7.00
C GLY A 43 -2.88 -20.69 8.17
N PHE A 44 -2.03 -20.15 9.04
CA PHE A 44 -1.56 -20.85 10.24
C PHE A 44 -2.70 -21.09 11.23
N GLY A 45 -3.60 -20.11 11.41
CA GLY A 45 -4.79 -20.27 12.25
C GLY A 45 -5.71 -21.38 11.76
N GLY A 46 -5.98 -21.45 10.46
CA GLY A 46 -6.78 -22.51 9.85
C GLY A 46 -6.13 -23.90 9.95
N ALA A 47 -4.84 -24.01 9.67
CA ALA A 47 -4.10 -25.28 9.76
C ALA A 47 -4.00 -25.78 11.22
N ALA A 48 -3.72 -24.88 12.16
CA ALA A 48 -3.71 -25.20 13.58
C ALA A 48 -5.10 -25.63 14.07
N LEU A 49 -6.16 -24.97 13.61
CA LEU A 49 -7.55 -25.32 13.94
C LEU A 49 -7.91 -26.72 13.43
N MET A 50 -7.54 -27.05 12.19
CA MET A 50 -7.80 -28.36 11.57
C MET A 50 -7.01 -29.47 12.28
N TRP A 51 -5.74 -29.22 12.62
CA TRP A 51 -4.92 -30.15 13.39
C TRP A 51 -5.48 -30.39 14.80
N PHE A 52 -5.93 -29.34 15.49
CA PHE A 52 -6.51 -29.45 16.82
C PHE A 52 -7.87 -30.16 16.81
N TRP A 53 -8.72 -29.86 15.81
CA TRP A 53 -10.04 -30.50 15.63
C TRP A 53 -9.93 -32.03 15.49
N LEU A 54 -8.86 -32.51 14.85
CA LEU A 54 -8.61 -33.93 14.65
C LEU A 54 -8.05 -34.65 15.89
N ARG A 55 -7.51 -33.91 16.87
CA ARG A 55 -6.70 -34.48 17.98
C ARG A 55 -7.30 -34.31 19.37
N VAL A 56 -8.13 -33.29 19.62
CA VAL A 56 -8.61 -32.98 20.97
C VAL A 56 -10.13 -32.73 20.97
N PRO A 57 -10.95 -33.68 21.45
CA PRO A 57 -12.36 -33.44 21.68
C PRO A 57 -12.53 -32.59 22.95
N LEU A 58 -13.30 -31.50 22.83
CA LEU A 58 -13.79 -30.58 23.88
C LEU A 58 -12.97 -29.29 24.16
N LEU A 59 -13.65 -28.16 23.90
CA LEU A 59 -13.58 -26.83 24.53
C LEU A 59 -12.35 -25.94 24.33
N TRP A 60 -11.13 -26.47 24.24
CA TRP A 60 -9.91 -25.63 24.14
C TRP A 60 -9.59 -24.98 22.78
N PRO A 61 -9.98 -25.52 21.61
CA PRO A 61 -9.61 -24.94 20.31
C PRO A 61 -10.14 -23.52 20.08
N GLY A 62 -11.32 -23.20 20.64
CA GLY A 62 -11.98 -21.91 20.46
C GLY A 62 -11.23 -20.75 21.11
N LEU A 63 -10.65 -20.96 22.30
CA LEU A 63 -9.90 -19.94 23.03
C LEU A 63 -8.59 -19.59 22.33
N SER A 64 -7.84 -20.59 21.85
CA SER A 64 -6.64 -20.38 21.03
C SER A 64 -6.95 -19.62 19.73
N PHE A 65 -8.11 -19.89 19.11
CA PHE A 65 -8.54 -19.21 17.90
C PHE A 65 -8.91 -17.75 18.15
N ILE A 66 -9.63 -17.47 19.23
CA ILE A 66 -9.98 -16.09 19.62
C ILE A 66 -8.71 -15.29 19.93
N CYS A 67 -7.75 -15.86 20.64
CA CYS A 67 -6.47 -15.20 20.91
C CYS A 67 -5.67 -14.94 19.62
N LEU A 68 -5.52 -15.91 18.73
CA LEU A 68 -4.79 -15.74 17.47
C LEU A 68 -5.49 -14.72 16.54
N SER A 69 -6.81 -14.80 16.43
CA SER A 69 -7.61 -13.86 15.64
C SER A 69 -7.54 -12.44 16.23
N GLY A 70 -7.58 -12.33 17.56
CA GLY A 70 -7.41 -11.07 18.28
C GLY A 70 -6.04 -10.44 18.04
N VAL A 71 -4.96 -11.24 18.09
CA VAL A 71 -3.61 -10.78 17.76
C VAL A 71 -3.52 -10.33 16.29
N ALA A 72 -4.10 -11.08 15.36
CA ALA A 72 -4.14 -10.70 13.94
C ALA A 72 -4.82 -9.34 13.73
N LEU A 73 -5.96 -9.16 14.39
CA LEU A 73 -6.77 -7.95 14.32
C LEU A 73 -6.01 -6.76 14.94
N LEU A 74 -5.36 -6.96 16.09
CA LEU A 74 -4.53 -5.93 16.73
C LEU A 74 -3.33 -5.53 15.86
N VAL A 75 -2.64 -6.51 15.23
CA VAL A 75 -1.54 -6.23 14.29
C VAL A 75 -2.04 -5.46 13.07
N GLY A 76 -3.22 -5.80 12.55
CA GLY A 76 -3.87 -5.05 11.48
C GLY A 76 -4.17 -3.61 11.87
N LEU A 77 -4.82 -3.41 13.02
CA LEU A 77 -5.18 -2.09 13.54
C LEU A 77 -3.96 -1.23 13.87
N ALA A 78 -2.92 -1.81 14.45
CA ALA A 78 -1.68 -1.10 14.81
C ALA A 78 -0.94 -0.51 13.60
N ASN A 79 -1.15 -1.07 12.40
CA ASN A 79 -0.54 -0.58 11.17
C ASN A 79 -1.36 0.51 10.46
N ILE A 80 -2.63 0.74 10.84
CA ILE A 80 -3.48 1.77 10.22
C ILE A 80 -2.88 3.17 10.38
N PRO A 81 -2.39 3.60 11.56
CA PRO A 81 -1.81 4.94 11.73
C PRO A 81 -0.56 5.16 10.87
N ALA A 82 0.26 4.13 10.66
CA ALA A 82 1.44 4.21 9.81
C ALA A 82 1.05 4.37 8.33
N GLN A 83 0.05 3.59 7.89
CA GLN A 83 -0.50 3.67 6.54
C GLN A 83 -1.16 5.04 6.26
N THR A 84 -1.93 5.57 7.21
CA THR A 84 -2.56 6.87 7.05
C THR A 84 -1.52 7.98 7.05
N LYS A 85 -0.53 7.96 7.95
CA LYS A 85 0.57 8.93 7.93
C LYS A 85 1.34 8.91 6.62
N ALA A 86 1.72 7.73 6.12
CA ALA A 86 2.42 7.60 4.83
C ALA A 86 1.56 8.13 3.68
N SER A 87 0.28 7.77 3.64
CA SER A 87 -0.64 8.22 2.59
C SER A 87 -0.89 9.74 2.63
N THR A 88 -1.04 10.33 3.81
CA THR A 88 -1.20 11.78 3.97
C THR A 88 0.09 12.51 3.59
N ALA A 89 1.26 11.98 3.95
CA ALA A 89 2.54 12.59 3.59
C ALA A 89 2.80 12.55 2.07
N GLU A 90 2.46 11.45 1.39
CA GLU A 90 2.53 11.36 -0.07
C GLU A 90 1.56 12.37 -0.71
N ARG A 91 0.30 12.40 -0.25
CA ARG A 91 -0.73 13.31 -0.79
C ARG A 91 -0.41 14.79 -0.58
N ALA A 92 0.21 15.14 0.55
CA ALA A 92 0.69 16.50 0.81
C ALA A 92 1.75 16.97 -0.21
N LYS A 93 2.42 16.04 -0.89
CA LYS A 93 3.38 16.32 -1.98
C LYS A 93 2.77 16.22 -3.38
N GLY A 94 1.46 15.97 -3.50
CA GLY A 94 0.77 15.89 -4.79
C GLY A 94 0.95 14.58 -5.55
N TYR A 95 1.51 13.54 -4.92
CA TYR A 95 1.67 12.22 -5.56
C TYR A 95 1.16 11.08 -4.66
N THR A 96 1.08 9.87 -5.22
CA THR A 96 0.79 8.64 -4.50
C THR A 96 1.65 7.49 -5.03
N THR A 97 2.05 6.58 -4.15
CA THR A 97 2.66 5.29 -4.54
C THR A 97 1.64 4.16 -4.60
N SER A 98 0.37 4.45 -4.29
CA SER A 98 -0.73 3.49 -4.36
C SER A 98 -1.14 3.26 -5.81
N THR A 99 -1.17 2.00 -6.23
CA THR A 99 -1.66 1.61 -7.56
C THR A 99 -3.18 1.67 -7.70
N ARG A 100 -3.89 1.97 -6.60
CA ARG A 100 -5.35 1.97 -6.53
C ARG A 100 -5.87 3.16 -5.73
N GLY A 101 -6.95 3.76 -6.22
CA GLY A 101 -7.86 4.58 -5.41
C GLY A 101 -7.59 6.08 -5.34
N PHE A 102 -6.60 6.63 -6.07
CA PHE A 102 -6.25 8.05 -6.00
C PHE A 102 -5.97 8.66 -7.38
N VAL A 103 -7.01 8.77 -8.19
CA VAL A 103 -6.90 9.21 -9.60
C VAL A 103 -6.44 10.67 -9.72
N GLU A 104 -6.76 11.48 -8.71
CA GLU A 104 -6.44 12.91 -8.60
C GLU A 104 -4.96 13.21 -8.34
N TYR A 105 -4.17 12.20 -7.96
CA TYR A 105 -2.75 12.35 -7.64
C TYR A 105 -1.89 11.62 -8.67
N ALA A 106 -0.68 12.15 -8.92
CA ALA A 106 0.29 11.49 -9.77
C ALA A 106 0.71 10.16 -9.15
N GLU A 107 0.67 9.06 -9.91
CA GLU A 107 1.20 7.78 -9.45
C GLU A 107 2.70 7.73 -9.71
N VAL A 108 3.49 7.50 -8.66
CA VAL A 108 4.96 7.48 -8.72
C VAL A 108 5.46 6.10 -8.36
N ASP A 109 6.38 5.57 -9.17
CA ASP A 109 7.08 4.34 -8.84
C ASP A 109 7.99 4.60 -7.61
N PRO A 110 7.77 3.92 -6.49
CA PRO A 110 8.57 4.12 -5.29
C PRO A 110 10.03 3.66 -5.42
N LYS A 111 10.38 2.89 -6.46
CA LYS A 111 11.77 2.45 -6.69
C LYS A 111 12.57 3.51 -7.45
N SER A 112 12.04 3.99 -8.58
CA SER A 112 12.73 4.96 -9.45
C SER A 112 12.44 6.43 -9.10
N GLY A 113 11.36 6.70 -8.35
CA GLY A 113 10.86 8.05 -8.09
C GLY A 113 10.25 8.71 -9.33
N ARG A 114 9.93 7.94 -10.38
CA ARG A 114 9.37 8.47 -11.64
C ARG A 114 7.85 8.37 -11.67
N VAL A 115 7.21 9.33 -12.33
CA VAL A 115 5.76 9.34 -12.55
C VAL A 115 5.37 8.27 -13.57
N ILE A 116 4.50 7.35 -13.15
CA ILE A 116 3.91 6.29 -13.99
C ILE A 116 2.56 6.76 -14.56
N ARG A 117 1.81 7.56 -13.80
CA ARG A 117 0.47 8.05 -14.18
C ARG A 117 0.33 9.52 -13.79
N ILE A 118 -0.17 10.35 -14.68
CA ILE A 118 -0.43 11.76 -14.38
C ILE A 118 -1.81 11.93 -13.70
N PRO A 119 -2.03 13.02 -12.94
CA PRO A 119 -3.35 13.33 -12.38
C PRO A 119 -4.44 13.36 -13.45
N GLY A 120 -5.58 12.73 -13.18
CA GLY A 120 -6.72 12.70 -14.10
C GLY A 120 -6.66 11.61 -15.18
N GLU A 121 -5.51 10.95 -15.39
CA GLU A 121 -5.49 9.71 -16.18
C GLU A 121 -6.28 8.61 -15.45
N PRO A 122 -7.07 7.79 -16.19
CA PRO A 122 -7.72 6.61 -15.62
C PRO A 122 -6.73 5.71 -14.90
N LEU A 123 -7.23 4.91 -13.95
CA LEU A 123 -6.41 3.90 -13.29
C LEU A 123 -5.79 2.98 -14.35
N LEU A 124 -4.47 2.78 -14.24
CA LEU A 124 -3.75 1.89 -15.16
C LEU A 124 -4.19 0.45 -14.89
N GLU A 125 -4.58 -0.22 -15.96
CA GLU A 125 -4.67 -1.68 -16.03
C GLU A 125 -3.31 -2.30 -15.70
N ASP A 126 -3.32 -3.56 -15.28
CA ASP A 126 -2.11 -4.24 -14.81
C ASP A 126 -1.05 -4.34 -15.93
N ASP A 127 -1.46 -4.59 -17.17
CA ASP A 127 -0.60 -4.72 -18.36
C ASP A 127 0.04 -3.39 -18.80
N GLU A 128 -0.74 -2.32 -18.84
CA GLU A 128 -0.24 -0.98 -19.18
C GLU A 128 0.72 -0.47 -18.13
N ARG A 129 0.43 -0.73 -16.85
CA ARG A 129 1.35 -0.36 -15.77
C ARG A 129 2.67 -1.10 -15.89
N ASP A 130 2.66 -2.39 -16.20
CA ASP A 130 3.88 -3.18 -16.39
C ASP A 130 4.71 -2.64 -17.56
N ARG A 131 4.08 -2.27 -18.69
CA ARG A 131 4.77 -1.60 -19.81
C ARG A 131 5.42 -0.28 -19.41
N ARG A 132 4.71 0.57 -18.66
CA ARG A 132 5.26 1.87 -18.21
C ARG A 132 6.41 1.68 -17.23
N LEU A 133 6.34 0.66 -16.37
CA LEU A 133 7.42 0.29 -15.46
C LEU A 133 8.66 -0.23 -16.20
N GLU A 134 8.48 -0.99 -17.28
CA GLU A 134 9.56 -1.44 -18.15
C GLU A 134 10.29 -0.25 -18.79
N ILE A 135 9.55 0.69 -19.39
CA ILE A 135 10.11 1.93 -19.95
C ILE A 135 10.86 2.74 -18.88
N ILE A 136 10.29 2.87 -17.68
CA ILE A 136 10.93 3.55 -16.55
C ILE A 136 12.25 2.87 -16.16
N SER A 137 12.29 1.54 -16.21
CA SER A 137 13.49 0.77 -15.87
C SER A 137 14.61 0.96 -16.90
N GLU A 138 14.26 1.08 -18.18
CA GLU A 138 15.21 1.41 -19.25
C GLU A 138 15.77 2.83 -19.09
N LEU A 139 14.90 3.80 -18.79
CA LEU A 139 15.28 5.20 -18.56
C LEU A 139 16.07 5.44 -17.26
N ALA A 140 16.14 4.46 -16.36
CA ALA A 140 16.87 4.56 -15.10
C ALA A 140 18.35 4.14 -15.21
N ILE A 141 18.78 3.66 -16.39
CA ILE A 141 20.14 3.19 -16.66
C ILE A 141 21.07 4.35 -17.08
N ASP A 142 20.52 5.53 -17.41
CA ASP A 142 21.25 6.78 -17.68
C ASP A 142 21.47 7.63 -16.41
#